data_AF-A0A7K1FSM2-F1
#
_entry.id   AF-A0A7K1FSM2-F1
#
_cell.length_a   1.000
_cell.length_b   1.000
_cell.length_c   1.000
_cell.angle_alpha   90.00
_cell.angle_beta   90.00
_cell.angle_gamma   90.00
#
_symmetry.space_group_name_H-M   'P 1'
#
loop_
_entity.id
_entity.type
_entity.pdbx_description
1 polymer ?
#
loop_
_entity_poly.entity_id
_entity_poly.type
_entity_poly.pdbx_seq_one_letter_code
_entity_poly.pdbx_strand_id
1 'polypeptide(L)'
;MPPSPPPPPDDVDPDVSALLPHAVTPRAITIAGTARRTRESFIAPPCRSVPGPSREREGPFVRIPARLGGATGRRSGGPARLRAVVAGTPSSSIRTIVCLETWWHGSVRDTRQRTDFPDGVRHLSGILLPGHARPVTPTSTPPAALARTIRERIRQEADPVLAPGMQAYMKSEMPFAGVRVPATRALTLAAAREVGLADPDAIAVAALDLWREAEVREERYAAQALLTLKPVRGRPDLLPVHREMIVDGAWWDHVDEASHRVGEVLLADPAGTRPEIMRWSASDDRWLRRAAIICQLDARTRTDTDLLEATISAAMDESEFFLRKGIGWALRQYARTDQGWVRDFLHRFDGRLSALSVREATKHF
;
A
#
# COMPACT_ATOMS: atom_id res chain seq x y z
N MET A 1 -25.32 16.68 2.10
CA MET A 1 -23.94 16.14 2.10
C MET A 1 -22.99 17.24 2.50
N PRO A 2 -22.07 17.03 3.46
CA PRO A 2 -21.01 17.99 3.73
C PRO A 2 -20.09 18.10 2.50
N PRO A 3 -19.48 19.27 2.24
CA PRO A 3 -18.57 19.46 1.12
C PRO A 3 -17.33 18.57 1.30
N SER A 4 -16.86 17.98 0.20
CA SER A 4 -15.61 17.20 0.18
C SER A 4 -14.45 18.06 0.70
N PRO A 5 -13.60 17.55 1.62
CA PRO A 5 -12.44 18.28 2.09
C PRO A 5 -11.49 18.57 0.92
N PRO A 6 -10.75 19.69 0.95
CA PRO A 6 -9.83 20.05 -0.12
C PRO A 6 -8.74 18.98 -0.29
N PRO A 7 -8.27 18.73 -1.53
CA PRO A 7 -7.25 17.72 -1.78
C PRO A 7 -5.94 18.06 -1.05
N PRO A 8 -5.12 17.05 -0.70
CA PRO A 8 -3.76 17.29 -0.25
C PRO A 8 -2.92 17.96 -1.36
N PRO A 9 -1.82 18.65 -1.03
CA PRO A 9 -1.00 19.38 -2.01
C PRO A 9 -0.52 18.47 -3.15
N ASP A 10 -0.33 19.04 -4.34
CA ASP A 10 -0.12 18.34 -5.63
C ASP A 10 1.09 17.37 -5.67
N ASP A 11 1.98 17.41 -4.68
CA ASP A 11 3.20 16.60 -4.59
C ASP A 11 3.06 15.29 -3.78
N VAL A 12 1.83 14.83 -3.48
CA VAL A 12 1.65 13.51 -2.87
C VAL A 12 1.89 12.41 -3.90
N ASP A 13 3.13 11.89 -3.92
CA ASP A 13 3.45 10.59 -4.51
C ASP A 13 2.90 9.49 -3.58
N PRO A 14 2.03 8.59 -4.04
CA PRO A 14 1.48 7.50 -3.23
C PRO A 14 2.50 6.39 -2.90
N ASP A 15 3.80 6.62 -3.12
CA ASP A 15 4.85 5.69 -2.69
C ASP A 15 5.11 5.86 -1.18
N VAL A 16 4.30 5.15 -0.38
CA VAL A 16 4.26 5.24 1.10
C VAL A 16 5.54 4.70 1.79
N SER A 17 6.62 4.42 1.07
CA SER A 17 7.88 3.94 1.68
C SER A 17 8.93 5.03 1.93
N ALA A 18 8.81 6.22 1.36
CA ALA A 18 9.80 7.26 1.59
C ALA A 18 9.15 8.64 1.46
N LEU A 19 9.07 9.38 2.56
CA LEU A 19 9.19 10.86 2.66
C LEU A 19 8.49 11.39 3.93
N LEU A 20 9.24 11.53 5.02
CA LEU A 20 9.22 12.71 5.91
C LEU A 20 10.62 12.82 6.57
N PRO A 21 11.14 14.05 6.79
CA PRO A 21 12.57 14.31 6.97
C PRO A 21 13.16 13.76 8.28
N HIS A 22 14.43 13.35 8.22
CA HIS A 22 15.24 13.01 9.38
C HIS A 22 15.34 14.20 10.34
N ALA A 23 14.61 14.15 11.45
CA ALA A 23 14.79 15.08 12.56
C ALA A 23 15.96 14.62 13.44
N VAL A 24 17.04 15.38 13.30
CA VAL A 24 18.19 15.62 14.18
C VAL A 24 18.02 15.15 15.63
N THR A 25 18.97 14.35 16.11
CA THR A 25 19.20 14.02 17.53
C THR A 25 19.42 15.28 18.38
N PRO A 26 18.80 15.43 19.56
CA PRO A 26 19.18 16.48 20.50
C PRO A 26 20.48 16.11 21.20
N ARG A 27 21.51 16.95 21.03
CA ARG A 27 22.66 16.99 21.95
C ARG A 27 22.21 17.58 23.28
N ALA A 28 22.64 16.95 24.37
CA ALA A 28 22.47 17.41 25.74
C ALA A 28 22.96 18.85 25.93
N ILE A 29 22.15 19.68 26.58
CA ILE A 29 22.59 20.94 27.19
C ILE A 29 22.06 21.00 28.62
N THR A 30 23.01 21.08 29.54
CA THR A 30 22.88 21.21 30.99
C THR A 30 22.26 22.54 31.40
N ILE A 31 21.45 22.51 32.46
CA ILE A 31 20.78 23.65 33.09
C ILE A 31 21.75 24.43 33.99
N ALA A 32 21.77 25.76 33.83
CA ALA A 32 22.02 26.82 34.82
C ALA A 32 21.75 28.16 34.10
N GLY A 33 21.15 29.24 34.60
CA GLY A 33 20.54 29.65 35.85
C GLY A 33 20.27 31.17 35.74
N THR A 34 19.25 31.68 36.44
CA THR A 34 19.01 33.08 36.86
C THR A 34 18.66 34.22 35.85
N ALA A 35 17.37 34.61 35.89
CA ALA A 35 16.78 35.94 36.16
C ALA A 35 17.29 37.25 35.49
N ARG A 36 16.41 37.96 34.74
CA ARG A 36 15.70 39.22 35.13
C ARG A 36 14.99 39.90 33.94
N ARG A 37 13.94 40.67 34.28
CA ARG A 37 13.05 41.51 33.46
C ARG A 37 13.77 42.63 32.68
N THR A 38 13.21 43.04 31.52
CA THR A 38 12.67 44.41 31.25
C THR A 38 11.95 44.50 29.89
N ARG A 39 11.09 45.53 29.75
CA ARG A 39 10.15 45.87 28.68
C ARG A 39 10.81 46.64 27.51
N GLU A 40 9.97 46.96 26.51
CA GLU A 40 10.04 47.98 25.41
C GLU A 40 10.27 47.37 24.02
N SER A 41 9.30 47.34 23.10
CA SER A 41 8.57 48.41 22.36
C SER A 41 9.25 48.84 21.06
N PHE A 42 8.53 48.58 19.95
CA PHE A 42 8.34 49.45 18.77
C PHE A 42 9.41 49.56 17.65
N ILE A 43 8.92 49.39 16.41
CA ILE A 43 9.19 50.12 15.13
C ILE A 43 9.46 49.20 13.92
N ALA A 44 8.51 49.19 12.96
CA ALA A 44 8.71 48.99 11.51
C ALA A 44 9.00 50.36 10.87
N PRO A 45 9.65 50.52 9.67
CA PRO A 45 9.08 50.23 8.33
C PRO A 45 10.18 50.02 7.22
N PRO A 46 10.03 50.36 5.91
CA PRO A 46 9.03 50.02 4.87
C PRO A 46 9.61 49.44 3.54
N CYS A 47 8.69 49.12 2.61
CA CYS A 47 8.81 48.76 1.18
C CYS A 47 9.57 49.71 0.24
N ARG A 48 10.03 49.14 -0.91
CA ARG A 48 10.03 49.60 -2.34
C ARG A 48 11.33 49.11 -3.04
N SER A 49 11.45 48.78 -4.32
CA SER A 49 10.59 48.71 -5.51
C SER A 49 11.42 48.07 -6.66
N VAL A 50 10.74 47.44 -7.62
CA VAL A 50 11.26 46.88 -8.90
C VAL A 50 11.57 48.00 -9.90
N PRO A 51 12.52 47.81 -10.85
CA PRO A 51 12.14 47.80 -12.28
C PRO A 51 12.95 46.82 -13.16
N GLY A 52 12.30 46.19 -14.15
CA GLY A 52 12.91 45.86 -15.47
C GLY A 52 12.47 46.91 -16.51
N PRO A 53 12.55 46.68 -17.85
CA PRO A 53 13.19 45.62 -18.64
C PRO A 53 14.06 46.20 -19.81
N SER A 54 14.72 45.36 -20.62
CA SER A 54 15.13 45.69 -22.01
C SER A 54 15.39 44.43 -22.85
N ARG A 55 14.90 44.46 -24.10
CA ARG A 55 14.98 43.45 -25.18
C ARG A 55 16.12 43.78 -26.15
N GLU A 56 16.34 42.84 -27.09
CA GLU A 56 17.06 42.89 -28.38
C GLU A 56 18.52 42.39 -28.32
N ARG A 57 19.10 41.64 -29.27
CA ARG A 57 18.71 40.97 -30.54
C ARG A 57 19.93 40.13 -31.00
N GLU A 58 19.65 39.07 -31.76
CA GLU A 58 20.45 38.48 -32.87
C GLU A 58 21.78 37.70 -32.63
N GLY A 59 21.86 36.52 -33.27
CA GLY A 59 23.05 35.63 -33.39
C GLY A 59 24.08 36.10 -34.43
N PRO A 60 25.03 35.26 -34.93
CA PRO A 60 24.72 33.99 -35.61
C PRO A 60 25.73 32.81 -35.49
N PHE A 61 25.22 31.61 -35.81
CA PHE A 61 25.76 30.42 -36.53
C PHE A 61 27.25 29.95 -36.52
N VAL A 62 27.40 28.61 -36.73
CA VAL A 62 28.49 27.78 -37.35
C VAL A 62 29.01 26.68 -36.37
N ARG A 63 29.20 25.38 -36.66
CA ARG A 63 28.93 24.41 -37.76
C ARG A 63 29.09 22.98 -37.19
N ILE A 64 28.37 22.01 -37.75
CA ILE A 64 28.71 20.56 -37.74
C ILE A 64 29.48 20.25 -39.05
N PRO A 65 30.29 19.18 -39.10
CA PRO A 65 29.95 18.13 -40.08
C PRO A 65 30.11 16.70 -39.55
N ALA A 66 29.18 15.85 -40.00
CA ALA A 66 29.23 14.40 -39.97
C ALA A 66 30.17 13.85 -41.06
N ARG A 67 30.68 12.62 -40.87
CA ARG A 67 31.22 11.77 -41.94
C ARG A 67 30.69 10.34 -41.84
N LEU A 68 30.46 9.79 -43.03
CA LEU A 68 29.88 8.50 -43.40
C LEU A 68 30.92 7.36 -43.49
N GLY A 69 30.40 6.12 -43.48
CA GLY A 69 31.03 4.86 -43.91
C GLY A 69 30.82 3.77 -42.85
N GLY A 70 30.20 2.62 -43.07
CA GLY A 70 29.95 1.83 -44.27
C GLY A 70 30.39 0.38 -43.96
N ALA A 71 29.63 -0.60 -44.47
CA ALA A 71 29.95 -2.02 -44.64
C ALA A 71 29.27 -3.07 -43.72
N THR A 72 28.57 -3.94 -44.43
CA THR A 72 27.96 -5.23 -44.14
C THR A 72 28.96 -6.34 -43.77
N GLY A 73 28.54 -7.32 -42.96
CA GLY A 73 29.23 -8.62 -42.87
C GLY A 73 28.68 -9.57 -41.80
N ARG A 74 28.04 -10.67 -42.23
CA ARG A 74 27.69 -11.86 -41.42
C ARG A 74 28.91 -12.72 -41.10
N ARG A 75 28.91 -13.36 -39.92
CA ARG A 75 29.32 -14.77 -39.56
C ARG A 75 29.55 -14.83 -38.04
N SER A 76 28.72 -15.52 -37.25
CA SER A 76 28.83 -16.94 -36.83
C SER A 76 30.18 -17.34 -36.18
N GLY A 77 30.17 -17.64 -34.87
CA GLY A 77 31.28 -18.31 -34.16
C GLY A 77 31.11 -18.25 -32.64
N GLY A 78 31.01 -19.42 -31.98
CA GLY A 78 30.72 -19.61 -30.55
C GLY A 78 31.86 -19.26 -29.56
N PRO A 79 31.68 -19.57 -28.26
CA PRO A 79 32.30 -18.82 -27.17
C PRO A 79 33.70 -19.34 -26.79
N ALA A 80 34.64 -18.42 -26.67
CA ALA A 80 35.96 -18.66 -26.09
C ALA A 80 35.94 -18.43 -24.57
N ARG A 81 36.39 -19.45 -23.83
CA ARG A 81 36.66 -19.43 -22.40
C ARG A 81 37.90 -18.57 -22.12
N LEU A 82 37.84 -17.69 -21.12
CA LEU A 82 39.01 -17.09 -20.51
C LEU A 82 38.92 -17.20 -18.98
N ARG A 83 39.95 -17.82 -18.41
CA ARG A 83 40.32 -17.81 -16.98
C ARG A 83 41.29 -16.64 -16.73
N ALA A 84 41.11 -15.93 -15.63
CA ALA A 84 42.17 -15.23 -14.88
C ALA A 84 41.64 -15.06 -13.44
N VAL A 85 42.15 -15.80 -12.45
CA VAL A 85 43.31 -15.50 -11.57
C VAL A 85 43.09 -14.26 -10.69
N VAL A 86 43.12 -14.53 -9.38
CA VAL A 86 42.92 -13.65 -8.22
C VAL A 86 44.24 -13.00 -7.81
N ALA A 87 44.21 -11.72 -7.43
CA ALA A 87 45.14 -11.11 -6.48
C ALA A 87 44.44 -9.96 -5.72
N GLY A 88 44.46 -10.00 -4.38
CA GLY A 88 44.00 -8.92 -3.48
C GLY A 88 45.02 -7.75 -3.43
N THR A 89 44.79 -6.60 -2.82
CA THR A 89 44.06 -6.22 -1.58
C THR A 89 43.72 -4.70 -1.61
N PRO A 90 43.32 -4.00 -0.52
CA PRO A 90 41.93 -3.67 -0.21
C PRO A 90 41.62 -2.16 -0.24
N SER A 91 40.40 -1.77 -0.59
CA SER A 91 39.83 -0.49 -0.11
C SER A 91 38.29 -0.50 -0.20
N SER A 92 37.71 -0.42 0.99
CA SER A 92 36.47 0.26 1.42
C SER A 92 35.29 0.44 0.46
N SER A 93 34.14 -0.02 0.97
CA SER A 93 32.77 0.42 0.67
C SER A 93 32.15 -0.10 -0.62
N ILE A 94 31.23 -1.07 -0.49
CA ILE A 94 29.90 -1.09 -1.14
C ILE A 94 29.11 -2.27 -0.54
N ARG A 95 27.89 -1.97 -0.05
CA ARG A 95 26.87 -2.94 0.34
C ARG A 95 26.27 -3.57 -0.92
N THR A 96 26.44 -4.87 -1.11
CA THR A 96 25.64 -5.66 -2.06
C THR A 96 24.93 -6.75 -1.28
N ILE A 97 23.61 -6.60 -1.13
CA ILE A 97 22.72 -7.67 -0.69
C ILE A 97 22.53 -8.60 -1.88
N VAL A 98 23.04 -9.81 -1.75
CA VAL A 98 22.76 -10.95 -2.65
C VAL A 98 21.42 -11.54 -2.20
N CYS A 99 20.39 -11.44 -3.02
CA CYS A 99 19.19 -12.26 -2.88
C CYS A 99 19.45 -13.60 -3.58
N LEU A 100 19.58 -14.68 -2.80
CA LEU A 100 19.47 -16.04 -3.29
C LEU A 100 18.00 -16.36 -3.55
N GLU A 101 17.63 -16.51 -4.82
CA GLU A 101 16.41 -17.21 -5.24
C GLU A 101 16.69 -18.71 -5.30
N THR A 102 16.25 -19.46 -4.29
CA THR A 102 16.16 -20.92 -4.39
C THR A 102 14.82 -21.32 -5.00
N TRP A 103 14.92 -21.87 -6.21
CA TRP A 103 13.88 -22.58 -6.92
C TRP A 103 13.51 -23.87 -6.19
N TRP A 104 12.21 -24.10 -5.96
CA TRP A 104 11.70 -25.41 -5.52
C TRP A 104 10.70 -25.92 -6.54
N HIS A 105 11.11 -26.92 -7.32
CA HIS A 105 10.21 -27.80 -8.08
C HIS A 105 9.86 -28.99 -7.19
N GLY A 106 8.56 -29.18 -6.90
CA GLY A 106 8.06 -30.34 -6.17
C GLY A 106 6.77 -30.84 -6.81
N SER A 107 6.91 -31.86 -7.67
CA SER A 107 5.82 -32.69 -8.18
C SER A 107 5.26 -33.54 -7.04
N VAL A 108 3.94 -33.53 -6.84
CA VAL A 108 3.27 -34.50 -5.97
C VAL A 108 2.19 -35.21 -6.78
N ARG A 109 2.34 -36.53 -6.86
CA ARG A 109 1.39 -37.49 -7.42
C ARG A 109 0.28 -37.75 -6.39
N ASP A 110 -0.96 -37.64 -6.83
CA ASP A 110 -2.16 -37.99 -6.07
C ASP A 110 -2.38 -39.51 -6.11
N THR A 111 -2.27 -40.17 -4.96
CA THR A 111 -2.77 -41.53 -4.74
C THR A 111 -3.95 -41.46 -3.79
N ARG A 112 -5.16 -41.54 -4.37
CA ARG A 112 -6.42 -41.75 -3.65
C ARG A 112 -6.47 -43.17 -3.10
N GLN A 113 -6.61 -43.31 -1.79
CA GLN A 113 -7.29 -44.46 -1.22
C GLN A 113 -8.37 -44.01 -0.24
N ARG A 114 -9.51 -44.64 -0.47
CA ARG A 114 -10.83 -44.42 0.09
C ARG A 114 -11.06 -45.54 1.09
N THR A 115 -11.50 -45.24 2.31
CA THR A 115 -12.07 -46.23 3.22
C THR A 115 -13.27 -45.61 3.94
N ASP A 116 -14.43 -46.20 3.66
CA ASP A 116 -15.73 -45.96 4.28
C ASP A 116 -15.91 -46.80 5.58
N PHE A 117 -16.96 -46.46 6.34
CA PHE A 117 -17.73 -47.22 7.37
C PHE A 117 -17.43 -46.98 8.88
N PRO A 118 -18.42 -47.20 9.79
CA PRO A 118 -19.66 -46.42 9.98
C PRO A 118 -20.01 -46.15 11.47
N ASP A 119 -21.18 -45.53 11.69
CA ASP A 119 -21.83 -45.17 12.96
C ASP A 119 -21.95 -46.27 14.04
N GLY A 120 -21.96 -45.82 15.30
CA GLY A 120 -22.30 -46.65 16.46
C GLY A 120 -22.43 -45.87 17.76
N VAL A 121 -23.62 -45.30 18.01
CA VAL A 121 -24.01 -44.68 19.28
C VAL A 121 -24.22 -45.73 20.37
N ARG A 122 -23.61 -45.57 21.56
CA ARG A 122 -24.11 -46.16 22.82
C ARG A 122 -23.89 -45.21 24.01
N HIS A 123 -25.01 -44.94 24.68
CA HIS A 123 -25.13 -44.30 25.98
C HIS A 123 -24.33 -45.02 27.07
N LEU A 124 -23.63 -44.25 27.92
CA LEU A 124 -23.38 -44.63 29.31
C LEU A 124 -23.53 -43.41 30.22
N SER A 125 -24.55 -43.49 31.07
CA SER A 125 -24.77 -42.60 32.21
C SER A 125 -23.75 -42.92 33.31
N GLY A 126 -23.04 -41.90 33.81
CA GLY A 126 -22.10 -42.02 34.92
C GLY A 126 -22.17 -40.79 35.81
N ILE A 127 -22.62 -41.01 37.04
CA ILE A 127 -22.76 -40.03 38.13
C ILE A 127 -21.37 -39.52 38.54
N LEU A 128 -21.20 -38.19 38.69
CA LEU A 128 -20.07 -37.61 39.43
C LEU A 128 -20.53 -36.43 40.31
N LEU A 129 -20.10 -36.49 41.57
CA LEU A 129 -20.35 -35.56 42.68
C LEU A 129 -19.76 -34.14 42.44
N PRO A 130 -20.21 -33.10 43.17
CA PRO A 130 -19.82 -31.71 42.94
C PRO A 130 -18.40 -31.42 43.44
N GLY A 131 -17.43 -31.40 42.52
CA GLY A 131 -16.12 -30.83 42.74
C GLY A 131 -16.16 -29.31 42.63
N HIS A 132 -15.56 -28.62 43.59
CA HIS A 132 -15.47 -27.16 43.67
C HIS A 132 -14.87 -26.59 42.39
N ALA A 133 -15.69 -25.89 41.60
CA ALA A 133 -15.22 -25.14 40.44
C ALA A 133 -14.34 -23.99 40.92
N ARG A 134 -13.03 -24.08 40.63
CA ARG A 134 -12.15 -22.91 40.62
C ARG A 134 -12.70 -21.90 39.60
N PRO A 135 -12.60 -20.59 39.84
CA PRO A 135 -13.00 -19.60 38.84
C PRO A 135 -12.11 -19.79 37.61
N VAL A 136 -12.71 -20.28 36.52
CA VAL A 136 -12.08 -20.30 35.21
C VAL A 136 -12.05 -18.84 34.76
N THR A 137 -10.86 -18.24 34.73
CA THR A 137 -10.66 -16.98 34.00
C THR A 137 -11.14 -17.19 32.57
N PRO A 138 -11.92 -16.27 31.99
CA PRO A 138 -12.42 -16.45 30.64
C PRO A 138 -11.23 -16.59 29.69
N THR A 139 -11.01 -17.81 29.22
CA THR A 139 -9.94 -18.13 28.26
C THR A 139 -10.42 -17.57 26.93
N SER A 140 -10.02 -16.34 26.61
CA SER A 140 -10.36 -15.69 25.35
C SER A 140 -10.00 -16.60 24.18
N THR A 141 -10.91 -16.75 23.22
CA THR A 141 -10.67 -17.48 21.97
C THR A 141 -9.40 -16.92 21.27
N PRO A 142 -8.58 -17.74 20.59
CA PRO A 142 -7.33 -17.29 19.98
C PRO A 142 -7.40 -16.00 19.13
N PRO A 143 -8.47 -15.74 18.33
CA PRO A 143 -8.62 -14.46 17.62
C PRO A 143 -8.71 -13.24 18.54
N ALA A 144 -9.52 -13.32 19.59
CA ALA A 144 -9.70 -12.24 20.56
C ALA A 144 -8.44 -12.02 21.42
N ALA A 145 -7.69 -13.10 21.69
CA ALA A 145 -6.37 -13.00 22.30
C ALA A 145 -5.39 -12.23 21.40
N LEU A 146 -5.31 -12.58 20.12
CA LEU A 146 -4.44 -11.93 19.15
C LEU A 146 -4.77 -10.43 18.99
N ALA A 147 -6.05 -10.09 18.78
CA ALA A 147 -6.47 -8.71 18.62
C ALA A 147 -6.09 -7.86 19.85
N ARG A 148 -6.33 -8.38 21.06
CA ARG A 148 -5.92 -7.72 22.31
C ARG A 148 -4.40 -7.55 22.43
N THR A 149 -3.61 -8.58 22.07
CA THR A 149 -2.14 -8.47 22.06
C THR A 149 -1.66 -7.38 21.10
N ILE A 150 -2.28 -7.27 19.92
CA ILE A 150 -1.95 -6.24 18.94
C ILE A 150 -2.27 -4.84 19.49
N ARG A 151 -3.46 -4.64 20.06
CA ARG A 151 -3.85 -3.36 20.68
C ARG A 151 -2.89 -2.94 21.78
N GLU A 152 -2.49 -3.89 22.64
CA GLU A 152 -1.52 -3.62 23.69
C GLU A 152 -0.15 -3.21 23.13
N ARG A 153 0.35 -3.86 22.08
CA ARG A 153 1.61 -3.47 21.43
C ARG A 153 1.54 -2.08 20.79
N ILE A 154 0.43 -1.76 20.14
CA ILE A 154 0.22 -0.41 19.57
C ILE A 154 0.24 0.63 20.68
N ARG A 155 -0.43 0.36 21.82
CA ARG A 155 -0.45 1.26 22.98
C ARG A 155 0.94 1.45 23.59
N GLN A 156 1.74 0.39 23.68
CA GLN A 156 3.11 0.46 24.22
C GLN A 156 4.06 1.27 23.34
N GLU A 157 3.86 1.23 22.02
CA GLU A 157 4.66 1.96 21.03
C GLU A 157 4.09 3.34 20.68
N ALA A 158 3.00 3.75 21.35
CA ALA A 158 2.33 5.01 21.08
C ALA A 158 3.25 6.22 21.30
N ASP A 159 3.22 7.17 20.37
CA ASP A 159 4.00 8.40 20.41
C ASP A 159 3.05 9.62 20.43
N PRO A 160 2.82 10.23 21.61
CA PRO A 160 1.92 11.38 21.74
C PRO A 160 2.44 12.63 21.04
N VAL A 161 3.73 12.69 20.66
CA VAL A 161 4.29 13.80 19.89
C VAL A 161 3.93 13.68 18.42
N LEU A 162 3.90 12.46 17.87
CA LEU A 162 3.58 12.22 16.46
C LEU A 162 2.08 12.17 16.19
N ALA A 163 1.29 11.65 17.14
CA ALA A 163 -0.14 11.41 16.98
C ALA A 163 -0.94 12.61 16.43
N PRO A 164 -0.82 13.86 16.96
CA PRO A 164 -1.59 14.99 16.47
C PRO A 164 -1.28 15.34 15.00
N GLY A 165 0.00 15.23 14.61
CA GLY A 165 0.43 15.50 13.24
C GLY A 165 -0.11 14.47 12.24
N MET A 166 -0.09 13.19 12.64
CA MET A 166 -0.66 12.10 11.83
C MET A 166 -2.17 12.24 11.66
N GLN A 167 -2.89 12.57 12.75
CA GLN A 167 -4.34 12.79 12.71
C GLN A 167 -4.71 13.98 11.83
N ALA A 168 -4.00 15.11 11.96
CA ALA A 168 -4.21 16.29 11.15
C ALA A 168 -3.96 16.04 9.65
N TYR A 169 -2.89 15.31 9.33
CA TYR A 169 -2.57 14.94 7.94
C TYR A 169 -3.69 14.11 7.30
N MET A 170 -4.22 13.12 8.03
CA MET A 170 -5.33 12.29 7.54
C MET A 170 -6.70 12.95 7.67
N LYS A 171 -6.80 14.14 8.27
CA LYS A 171 -8.07 14.80 8.60
C LYS A 171 -9.03 13.85 9.34
N SER A 172 -8.48 13.04 10.23
CA SER A 172 -9.21 11.91 10.81
C SER A 172 -10.01 12.32 12.05
N GLU A 173 -11.27 11.90 12.11
CA GLU A 173 -12.07 11.95 13.32
C GLU A 173 -11.60 10.91 14.36
N MET A 174 -11.09 9.78 13.88
CA MET A 174 -10.51 8.74 14.71
C MET A 174 -9.16 9.19 15.27
N PRO A 175 -8.91 9.00 16.59
CA PRO A 175 -7.61 9.28 17.18
C PRO A 175 -6.47 8.48 16.55
N PHE A 176 -5.26 9.00 16.68
CA PHE A 176 -4.02 8.26 16.38
C PHE A 176 -3.26 7.96 17.67
N ALA A 177 -2.62 6.79 17.71
CA ALA A 177 -1.64 6.46 18.75
C ALA A 177 -0.25 7.07 18.45
N GLY A 178 0.04 7.46 17.21
CA GLY A 178 1.34 8.00 16.80
C GLY A 178 2.30 6.93 16.27
N VAL A 179 1.82 5.74 15.95
CA VAL A 179 2.64 4.63 15.45
C VAL A 179 2.65 4.63 13.93
N ARG A 180 3.84 4.70 13.32
CA ARG A 180 3.95 4.70 11.85
C ARG A 180 3.52 3.37 11.26
N VAL A 181 2.89 3.41 10.08
CA VAL A 181 2.35 2.23 9.37
C VAL A 181 3.34 1.05 9.27
N PRO A 182 4.63 1.23 8.88
CA PRO A 182 5.57 0.10 8.84
C PRO A 182 5.80 -0.56 10.21
N ALA A 183 5.82 0.23 11.29
CA ALA A 183 5.96 -0.28 12.65
C ALA A 183 4.69 -1.02 13.08
N THR A 184 3.51 -0.45 12.84
CA THR A 184 2.21 -1.11 13.10
C THR A 184 2.14 -2.47 12.41
N ARG A 185 2.46 -2.52 11.11
CA ARG A 185 2.50 -3.78 10.33
C ARG A 185 3.47 -4.79 10.94
N ALA A 186 4.69 -4.36 11.30
CA ALA A 186 5.69 -5.24 11.88
C ALA A 186 5.23 -5.84 13.23
N LEU A 187 4.66 -5.01 14.12
CA LEU A 187 4.11 -5.43 15.42
C LEU A 187 2.99 -6.45 15.23
N THR A 188 2.06 -6.19 14.31
CA THR A 188 0.93 -7.07 14.01
C THR A 188 1.39 -8.43 13.50
N LEU A 189 2.29 -8.45 12.51
CA LEU A 189 2.78 -9.69 11.92
C LEU A 189 3.64 -10.49 12.91
N ALA A 190 4.38 -9.82 13.79
CA ALA A 190 5.09 -10.48 14.90
C ALA A 190 4.12 -11.15 15.87
N ALA A 191 3.08 -10.43 16.31
CA ALA A 191 2.07 -10.98 17.22
C ALA A 191 1.34 -12.20 16.60
N ALA A 192 0.97 -12.12 15.32
CA ALA A 192 0.32 -13.24 14.63
C ALA A 192 1.22 -14.49 14.55
N ARG A 193 2.53 -14.29 14.32
CA ARG A 193 3.53 -15.37 14.29
C ARG A 193 3.74 -16.01 15.66
N GLU A 194 3.81 -15.21 16.72
CA GLU A 194 4.00 -15.70 18.09
C GLU A 194 2.80 -16.52 18.59
N VAL A 195 1.58 -16.10 18.22
CA VAL A 195 0.35 -16.87 18.51
C VAL A 195 0.28 -18.14 17.65
N GLY A 196 1.00 -18.19 16.53
CA GLY A 196 0.95 -19.31 15.58
C GLY A 196 -0.39 -19.41 14.86
N LEU A 197 -1.12 -18.29 14.70
CA LEU A 197 -2.45 -18.31 14.11
C LEU A 197 -2.35 -18.61 12.61
N ALA A 198 -2.76 -19.82 12.22
CA ALA A 198 -2.72 -20.29 10.83
C ALA A 198 -4.11 -20.55 10.24
N ASP A 199 -5.15 -20.62 11.08
CA ASP A 199 -6.53 -20.80 10.63
C ASP A 199 -7.04 -19.53 9.93
N PRO A 200 -7.42 -19.60 8.65
CA PRO A 200 -7.86 -18.43 7.91
C PRO A 200 -9.09 -17.73 8.50
N ASP A 201 -10.05 -18.50 9.00
CA ASP A 201 -11.30 -17.96 9.53
C ASP A 201 -11.04 -17.22 10.84
N ALA A 202 -10.20 -17.79 11.71
CA ALA A 202 -9.69 -17.12 12.90
C ALA A 202 -8.92 -15.82 12.60
N ILE A 203 -8.11 -15.79 11.53
CA ILE A 203 -7.41 -14.57 11.09
C ILE A 203 -8.42 -13.51 10.64
N ALA A 204 -9.42 -13.88 9.83
CA ALA A 204 -10.45 -12.97 9.36
C ALA A 204 -11.29 -12.40 10.52
N VAL A 205 -11.64 -13.24 11.51
CA VAL A 205 -12.32 -12.80 12.74
C VAL A 205 -11.46 -11.81 13.51
N ALA A 206 -10.17 -12.07 13.70
CA ALA A 206 -9.28 -11.14 14.40
C ALA A 206 -9.11 -9.80 13.64
N ALA A 207 -9.05 -9.85 12.31
CA ALA A 207 -8.98 -8.64 11.47
C ALA A 207 -10.27 -7.80 11.57
N LEU A 208 -11.44 -8.44 11.52
CA LEU A 208 -12.72 -7.75 11.68
C LEU A 208 -12.91 -7.17 13.08
N ASP A 209 -12.48 -7.88 14.13
CA ASP A 209 -12.47 -7.37 15.51
C ASP A 209 -11.62 -6.10 15.62
N LEU A 210 -10.38 -6.12 15.12
CA LEU A 210 -9.51 -4.95 15.09
C LEU A 210 -10.08 -3.80 14.27
N TRP A 211 -10.81 -4.09 13.20
CA TRP A 211 -11.37 -3.07 12.31
C TRP A 211 -12.57 -2.35 12.92
N ARG A 212 -13.53 -3.12 13.44
CA ARG A 212 -14.83 -2.64 13.92
C ARG A 212 -14.72 -2.00 15.30
N GLU A 213 -13.90 -2.58 16.17
CA GLU A 213 -13.68 -2.09 17.54
C GLU A 213 -12.44 -1.19 17.64
N ALA A 214 -12.03 -0.56 16.53
CA ALA A 214 -10.84 0.30 16.49
C ALA A 214 -11.04 1.57 17.31
N GLU A 215 -10.21 1.77 18.33
CA GLU A 215 -10.18 3.03 19.11
C GLU A 215 -9.20 4.06 18.54
N VAL A 216 -8.15 3.58 17.86
CA VAL A 216 -7.15 4.40 17.16
C VAL A 216 -6.96 3.90 15.73
N ARG A 217 -6.61 4.79 14.81
CA ARG A 217 -6.52 4.46 13.37
C ARG A 217 -5.52 3.35 13.07
N GLU A 218 -4.46 3.24 13.87
CA GLU A 218 -3.46 2.19 13.73
C GLU A 218 -4.02 0.77 13.94
N GLU A 219 -5.12 0.60 14.67
CA GLU A 219 -5.78 -0.70 14.80
C GLU A 219 -6.42 -1.15 13.47
N ARG A 220 -6.94 -0.22 12.67
CA ARG A 220 -7.42 -0.50 11.32
C ARG A 220 -6.27 -0.85 10.36
N TYR A 221 -5.10 -0.23 10.50
CA TYR A 221 -3.91 -0.66 9.75
C TYR A 221 -3.46 -2.06 10.15
N ALA A 222 -3.55 -2.40 11.44
CA ALA A 222 -3.27 -3.75 11.92
C ALA A 222 -4.27 -4.78 11.37
N ALA A 223 -5.56 -4.47 11.34
CA ALA A 223 -6.58 -5.32 10.71
C ALA A 223 -6.22 -5.67 9.26
N GLN A 224 -5.86 -4.65 8.46
CA GLN A 224 -5.43 -4.84 7.08
C GLN A 224 -4.12 -5.63 6.97
N ALA A 225 -3.18 -5.43 7.91
CA ALA A 225 -1.94 -6.19 7.99
C ALA A 225 -2.17 -7.70 8.21
N LEU A 226 -3.17 -8.09 9.02
CA LEU A 226 -3.53 -9.50 9.20
C LEU A 226 -4.04 -10.14 7.89
N LEU A 227 -4.77 -9.39 7.07
CA LEU A 227 -5.27 -9.86 5.77
C LEU A 227 -4.17 -10.00 4.70
N THR A 228 -2.91 -9.72 5.05
CA THR A 228 -1.75 -10.01 4.19
C THR A 228 -1.14 -11.39 4.43
N LEU A 229 -1.57 -12.09 5.49
CA LEU A 229 -1.04 -13.40 5.86
C LEU A 229 -1.38 -14.46 4.79
N LYS A 230 -0.43 -15.36 4.55
CA LYS A 230 -0.54 -16.42 3.52
C LYS A 230 -1.86 -17.21 3.55
N PRO A 231 -2.43 -17.60 4.71
CA PRO A 231 -3.66 -18.41 4.74
C PRO A 231 -4.91 -17.67 4.23
N VAL A 232 -4.91 -16.33 4.26
CA VAL A 232 -6.05 -15.49 3.86
C VAL A 232 -5.83 -14.73 2.56
N ARG A 233 -4.57 -14.63 2.10
CA ARG A 233 -4.19 -13.87 0.93
C ARG A 233 -4.86 -14.41 -0.34
N GLY A 234 -5.59 -13.54 -1.05
CA GLY A 234 -6.26 -13.86 -2.32
C GLY A 234 -7.48 -14.77 -2.19
N ARG A 235 -8.03 -14.98 -0.99
CA ARG A 235 -9.24 -15.79 -0.77
C ARG A 235 -10.50 -15.08 -1.31
N PRO A 236 -11.24 -15.66 -2.27
CA PRO A 236 -12.44 -15.04 -2.83
C PRO A 236 -13.56 -14.79 -1.81
N ASP A 237 -13.69 -15.65 -0.80
CA ASP A 237 -14.67 -15.52 0.27
C ASP A 237 -14.41 -14.32 1.20
N LEU A 238 -13.22 -13.71 1.15
CA LEU A 238 -12.87 -12.49 1.90
C LEU A 238 -13.13 -11.19 1.12
N LEU A 239 -13.61 -11.27 -0.13
CA LEU A 239 -13.99 -10.07 -0.88
C LEU A 239 -15.01 -9.18 -0.13
N PRO A 240 -16.03 -9.72 0.57
CA PRO A 240 -16.93 -8.90 1.39
C PRO A 240 -16.23 -8.17 2.53
N VAL A 241 -15.19 -8.77 3.14
CA VAL A 241 -14.38 -8.12 4.19
C VAL A 241 -13.61 -6.94 3.61
N HIS A 242 -12.99 -7.10 2.44
CA HIS A 242 -12.31 -5.98 1.79
C HIS A 242 -13.29 -4.88 1.38
N ARG A 243 -14.49 -5.24 0.91
CA ARG A 243 -15.55 -4.28 0.60
C ARG A 243 -15.95 -3.47 1.84
N GLU A 244 -16.15 -4.11 2.98
CA GLU A 244 -16.44 -3.43 4.26
C GLU A 244 -15.33 -2.43 4.59
N MET A 245 -14.06 -2.85 4.48
CA MET A 245 -12.93 -1.95 4.77
C MET A 245 -12.83 -0.76 3.81
N ILE A 246 -13.25 -0.91 2.55
CA ILE A 246 -13.29 0.19 1.57
C ILE A 246 -14.39 1.18 1.94
N VAL A 247 -15.61 0.70 2.22
CA VAL A 247 -16.78 1.54 2.48
C VAL A 247 -16.69 2.22 3.85
N ASP A 248 -16.33 1.47 4.90
CA ASP A 248 -16.28 2.00 6.27
C ASP A 248 -14.97 2.76 6.55
N GLY A 249 -13.93 2.47 5.78
CA GLY A 249 -12.63 3.15 5.86
C GLY A 249 -12.64 4.51 5.18
N ALA A 250 -13.42 4.64 4.10
CA ALA A 250 -13.77 5.85 3.34
C ALA A 250 -12.68 6.94 3.23
N TRP A 251 -11.41 6.51 3.12
CA TRP A 251 -10.25 7.37 2.98
C TRP A 251 -9.15 6.63 2.22
N TRP A 252 -8.31 7.38 1.51
CA TRP A 252 -7.40 6.81 0.52
C TRP A 252 -6.41 5.78 1.12
N ASP A 253 -5.95 5.97 2.35
CA ASP A 253 -4.99 5.06 2.99
C ASP A 253 -5.57 3.65 3.21
N HIS A 254 -6.81 3.56 3.69
CA HIS A 254 -7.48 2.27 3.86
C HIS A 254 -7.95 1.69 2.54
N VAL A 255 -8.49 2.52 1.65
CA VAL A 255 -9.03 2.08 0.36
C VAL A 255 -7.91 1.54 -0.53
N ASP A 256 -6.77 2.23 -0.60
CA ASP A 256 -5.64 1.81 -1.41
C ASP A 256 -5.05 0.49 -0.88
N GLU A 257 -4.87 0.35 0.43
CA GLU A 257 -4.41 -0.90 1.04
C GLU A 257 -5.37 -2.07 0.77
N ALA A 258 -6.68 -1.86 0.95
CA ALA A 258 -7.69 -2.87 0.67
C ALA A 258 -7.73 -3.23 -0.84
N SER A 259 -7.50 -2.26 -1.72
CA SER A 259 -7.50 -2.47 -3.17
C SER A 259 -6.39 -3.42 -3.63
N HIS A 260 -5.22 -3.40 -2.98
CA HIS A 260 -4.18 -4.41 -3.25
C HIS A 260 -4.67 -5.83 -2.91
N ARG A 261 -5.42 -6.00 -1.82
CA ARG A 261 -5.98 -7.32 -1.45
C ARG A 261 -7.08 -7.76 -2.43
N VAL A 262 -7.93 -6.83 -2.85
CA VAL A 262 -8.93 -7.07 -3.91
C VAL A 262 -8.24 -7.51 -5.21
N GLY A 263 -7.12 -6.90 -5.57
CA GLY A 263 -6.30 -7.33 -6.71
C GLY A 263 -5.79 -8.76 -6.58
N GLU A 264 -5.34 -9.15 -5.39
CA GLU A 264 -4.92 -10.53 -5.11
C GLU A 264 -6.08 -11.52 -5.25
N VAL A 265 -7.28 -11.14 -4.79
CA VAL A 265 -8.51 -11.94 -4.96
C VAL A 265 -8.88 -12.06 -6.44
N LEU A 266 -8.85 -10.95 -7.19
CA LEU A 266 -9.12 -10.92 -8.63
C LEU A 266 -8.16 -11.82 -9.41
N LEU A 267 -6.88 -11.83 -9.05
CA LEU A 267 -5.87 -12.69 -9.69
C LEU A 267 -6.03 -14.17 -9.34
N ALA A 268 -6.59 -14.48 -8.17
CA ALA A 268 -6.85 -15.85 -7.72
C ALA A 268 -8.13 -16.43 -8.34
N ASP A 269 -9.18 -15.61 -8.47
CA ASP A 269 -10.46 -15.96 -9.09
C ASP A 269 -10.98 -14.84 -10.01
N PRO A 270 -10.44 -14.71 -11.24
CA PRO A 270 -10.89 -13.69 -12.17
C PRO A 270 -12.36 -13.82 -12.54
N ALA A 271 -12.85 -15.04 -12.73
CA ALA A 271 -14.21 -15.30 -13.19
C ALA A 271 -15.26 -14.92 -12.14
N GLY A 272 -15.02 -15.23 -10.86
CA GLY A 272 -15.91 -14.86 -9.77
C GLY A 272 -15.79 -13.40 -9.34
N THR A 273 -14.59 -12.81 -9.40
CA THR A 273 -14.32 -11.47 -8.85
C THR A 273 -14.58 -10.35 -9.86
N ARG A 274 -14.29 -10.56 -11.16
CA ARG A 274 -14.43 -9.52 -12.19
C ARG A 274 -15.83 -8.90 -12.26
N PRO A 275 -16.95 -9.65 -12.16
CA PRO A 275 -18.29 -9.07 -12.11
C PRO A 275 -18.47 -8.10 -10.94
N GLU A 276 -17.89 -8.38 -9.78
CA GLU A 276 -17.95 -7.50 -8.61
C GLU A 276 -17.21 -6.19 -8.83
N ILE A 277 -16.01 -6.25 -9.39
CA ILE A 277 -15.23 -5.05 -9.72
C ILE A 277 -15.99 -4.18 -10.73
N MET A 278 -16.64 -4.79 -11.71
CA MET A 278 -17.53 -4.08 -12.64
C MET A 278 -18.70 -3.40 -11.90
N ARG A 279 -19.36 -4.11 -10.96
CA ARG A 279 -20.43 -3.52 -10.12
C ARG A 279 -19.92 -2.34 -9.27
N TRP A 280 -18.71 -2.43 -8.73
CA TRP A 280 -18.10 -1.36 -7.93
C TRP A 280 -17.79 -0.13 -8.78
N SER A 281 -17.35 -0.33 -10.03
CA SER A 281 -17.06 0.77 -10.96
C SER A 281 -18.29 1.62 -11.32
N ALA A 282 -19.48 1.03 -11.24
CA ALA A 282 -20.77 1.68 -11.47
C ALA A 282 -21.52 2.08 -10.18
N SER A 283 -20.89 1.93 -9.00
CA SER A 283 -21.52 2.26 -7.72
C SER A 283 -21.58 3.79 -7.50
N ASP A 284 -22.53 4.27 -6.71
CA ASP A 284 -22.54 5.66 -6.23
C ASP A 284 -21.42 5.95 -5.23
N ASP A 285 -20.82 4.91 -4.64
CA ASP A 285 -19.72 5.04 -3.69
C ASP A 285 -18.40 5.28 -4.43
N ARG A 286 -17.84 6.49 -4.27
CA ARG A 286 -16.56 6.88 -4.90
C ARG A 286 -15.38 6.00 -4.49
N TRP A 287 -15.38 5.42 -3.30
CA TRP A 287 -14.27 4.60 -2.81
C TRP A 287 -14.32 3.19 -3.40
N LEU A 288 -15.51 2.63 -3.61
CA LEU A 288 -15.66 1.41 -4.40
C LEU A 288 -15.21 1.61 -5.85
N ARG A 289 -15.57 2.74 -6.47
CA ARG A 289 -15.11 3.09 -7.82
C ARG A 289 -13.59 3.25 -7.87
N ARG A 290 -12.99 3.94 -6.90
CA ARG A 290 -11.53 4.07 -6.77
C ARG A 290 -10.88 2.71 -6.66
N ALA A 291 -11.38 1.85 -5.77
CA ALA A 291 -10.86 0.50 -5.58
C ALA A 291 -10.93 -0.32 -6.87
N ALA A 292 -12.02 -0.20 -7.63
CA ALA A 292 -12.15 -0.88 -8.92
C ALA A 292 -11.07 -0.45 -9.92
N ILE A 293 -10.77 0.85 -10.00
CA ILE A 293 -9.74 1.41 -10.89
C ILE A 293 -8.33 0.95 -10.50
N ILE A 294 -8.03 0.88 -9.19
CA ILE A 294 -6.67 0.64 -8.70
C ILE A 294 -6.41 -0.80 -8.19
N CYS A 295 -7.38 -1.71 -8.27
CA CYS A 295 -7.16 -3.08 -7.79
C CYS A 295 -6.08 -3.83 -8.60
N GLN A 296 -5.78 -3.40 -9.83
CA GLN A 296 -4.84 -4.09 -10.73
C GLN A 296 -3.41 -3.53 -10.71
N LEU A 297 -3.05 -2.63 -9.77
CA LEU A 297 -1.75 -1.91 -9.79
C LEU A 297 -0.53 -2.85 -9.85
N ASP A 298 -0.58 -3.98 -9.14
CA ASP A 298 0.52 -4.95 -9.05
C ASP A 298 0.41 -6.13 -10.04
N ALA A 299 -0.61 -6.14 -10.91
CA ALA A 299 -0.88 -7.27 -11.81
C ALA A 299 0.14 -7.40 -12.96
N ARG A 300 0.79 -6.30 -13.36
CA ARG A 300 1.80 -6.26 -14.44
C ARG A 300 1.28 -6.90 -15.73
N THR A 301 1.97 -7.92 -16.26
CA THR A 301 1.55 -8.64 -17.47
C THR A 301 0.26 -9.45 -17.30
N ARG A 302 -0.28 -9.53 -16.09
CA ARG A 302 -1.58 -10.18 -15.78
C ARG A 302 -2.73 -9.18 -15.68
N THR A 303 -2.49 -7.90 -15.92
CA THR A 303 -3.57 -6.90 -15.94
C THR A 303 -4.60 -7.25 -17.01
N ASP A 304 -5.87 -7.34 -16.62
CA ASP A 304 -7.00 -7.36 -17.55
C ASP A 304 -7.22 -5.92 -18.04
N THR A 305 -6.72 -5.64 -19.24
CA THR A 305 -6.82 -4.31 -19.87
C THR A 305 -8.25 -3.91 -20.18
N ASP A 306 -9.13 -4.88 -20.46
CA ASP A 306 -10.55 -4.59 -20.74
C ASP A 306 -11.26 -4.16 -19.46
N LEU A 307 -10.97 -4.82 -18.33
CA LEU A 307 -11.46 -4.40 -17.02
C LEU A 307 -10.87 -3.04 -16.61
N LEU A 308 -9.57 -2.82 -16.84
CA LEU A 308 -8.92 -1.54 -16.54
C LEU A 308 -9.58 -0.40 -17.33
N GLU A 309 -9.77 -0.57 -18.64
CA GLU A 309 -10.44 0.41 -19.48
C GLU A 309 -11.90 0.63 -19.05
N ALA A 310 -12.65 -0.43 -18.77
CA ALA A 310 -14.05 -0.31 -18.35
C ALA A 310 -14.20 0.45 -17.04
N THR A 311 -13.37 0.14 -16.03
CA THR A 311 -13.40 0.80 -14.72
C THR A 311 -12.99 2.27 -14.81
N ILE A 312 -12.00 2.61 -15.64
CA ILE A 312 -11.62 4.01 -15.88
C ILE A 312 -12.75 4.73 -16.63
N SER A 313 -13.28 4.14 -17.70
CA SER A 313 -14.34 4.72 -18.54
C SER A 313 -15.58 5.10 -17.73
N ALA A 314 -15.96 4.28 -16.75
CA ALA A 314 -17.07 4.55 -15.83
C ALA A 314 -16.84 5.76 -14.90
N ALA A 315 -15.61 6.29 -14.81
CA ALA A 315 -15.25 7.40 -13.93
C ALA A 315 -14.62 8.60 -14.66
N MET A 316 -14.47 8.57 -15.99
CA MET A 316 -13.74 9.61 -16.75
C MET A 316 -14.37 11.01 -16.62
N ASP A 317 -15.70 11.07 -16.61
CA ASP A 317 -16.44 12.34 -16.62
C ASP A 317 -16.59 12.95 -15.20
N GLU A 318 -16.07 12.26 -14.17
CA GLU A 318 -16.16 12.71 -12.79
C GLU A 318 -15.24 13.89 -12.49
N SER A 319 -15.68 14.73 -11.55
CA SER A 319 -14.90 15.86 -11.04
C SER A 319 -14.12 15.57 -9.75
N GLU A 320 -14.39 14.43 -9.12
CA GLU A 320 -13.83 14.04 -7.84
C GLU A 320 -12.30 13.80 -7.93
N PHE A 321 -11.56 14.38 -7.00
CA PHE A 321 -10.11 14.44 -7.03
C PHE A 321 -9.45 13.07 -6.86
N PHE A 322 -9.89 12.27 -5.88
CA PHE A 322 -9.29 10.97 -5.60
C PHE A 322 -9.53 9.98 -6.74
N LEU A 323 -10.69 10.00 -7.39
CA LEU A 323 -10.94 9.22 -8.60
C LEU A 323 -9.99 9.60 -9.73
N ARG A 324 -9.84 10.91 -10.02
CA ARG A 324 -8.93 11.39 -11.08
C ARG A 324 -7.47 11.01 -10.83
N LYS A 325 -7.00 11.11 -9.58
CA LYS A 325 -5.65 10.63 -9.19
C LYS A 325 -5.55 9.11 -9.32
N GLY A 326 -6.61 8.38 -8.96
CA GLY A 326 -6.67 6.92 -9.11
C GLY A 326 -6.52 6.47 -10.55
N ILE A 327 -7.23 7.10 -11.49
CA ILE A 327 -7.10 6.85 -12.94
C ILE A 327 -5.66 7.07 -13.40
N GLY A 328 -5.10 8.24 -13.08
CA GLY A 328 -3.73 8.56 -13.48
C GLY A 328 -2.70 7.60 -12.89
N TRP A 329 -2.87 7.19 -11.63
CA TRP A 329 -2.01 6.23 -10.97
C TRP A 329 -2.09 4.83 -11.61
N ALA A 330 -3.29 4.34 -11.90
CA ALA A 330 -3.49 3.05 -12.56
C ALA A 330 -2.80 3.01 -13.94
N LEU A 331 -3.00 4.06 -14.75
CA LEU A 331 -2.35 4.20 -16.05
C LEU A 331 -0.82 4.33 -15.92
N ARG A 332 -0.33 5.13 -14.96
CA ARG A 332 1.12 5.27 -14.69
C ARG A 332 1.76 3.94 -14.29
N GLN A 333 1.10 3.17 -13.41
CA GLN A 333 1.61 1.86 -13.02
C GLN A 333 1.61 0.90 -14.20
N TYR A 334 0.54 0.85 -14.99
CA TYR A 334 0.47 -0.06 -16.11
C TYR A 334 1.43 0.30 -17.24
N ALA A 335 1.76 1.59 -17.42
CA ALA A 335 2.78 2.04 -18.38
C ALA A 335 4.17 1.45 -18.10
N ARG A 336 4.47 1.01 -16.86
CA ARG A 336 5.72 0.28 -16.55
C ARG A 336 5.77 -1.12 -17.19
N THR A 337 4.62 -1.65 -17.60
CA THR A 337 4.46 -2.95 -18.27
C THR A 337 4.25 -2.76 -19.77
N ASP A 338 3.32 -1.89 -20.16
CA ASP A 338 2.98 -1.63 -21.55
C ASP A 338 2.72 -0.13 -21.80
N GLN A 339 3.79 0.59 -22.16
CA GLN A 339 3.70 2.01 -22.53
C GLN A 339 2.88 2.24 -23.81
N GLY A 340 2.89 1.28 -24.75
CA GLY A 340 2.20 1.40 -26.02
C GLY A 340 0.69 1.43 -25.81
N TRP A 341 0.18 0.44 -25.05
CA TRP A 341 -1.23 0.39 -24.70
C TRP A 341 -1.71 1.65 -24.00
N VAL A 342 -0.95 2.17 -23.02
CA VAL A 342 -1.36 3.39 -22.30
C VAL A 342 -1.33 4.62 -23.21
N ARG A 343 -0.36 4.73 -24.13
CA ARG A 343 -0.33 5.83 -25.12
C ARG A 343 -1.55 5.77 -26.03
N ASP A 344 -1.89 4.59 -26.53
CA ASP A 344 -3.06 4.39 -27.39
C ASP A 344 -4.36 4.66 -26.63
N PHE A 345 -4.45 4.26 -25.36
CA PHE A 345 -5.56 4.59 -24.48
C PHE A 345 -5.73 6.10 -24.31
N LEU A 346 -4.66 6.83 -23.95
CA LEU A 346 -4.70 8.28 -23.79
C LEU A 346 -5.12 9.00 -25.08
N HIS A 347 -4.65 8.51 -26.24
CA HIS A 347 -5.05 9.06 -27.54
C HIS A 347 -6.53 8.79 -27.87
N ARG A 348 -7.05 7.58 -27.59
CA ARG A 348 -8.47 7.25 -27.84
C ARG A 348 -9.43 8.06 -26.99
N PHE A 349 -9.03 8.41 -25.76
CA PHE A 349 -9.84 9.17 -24.81
C PHE A 349 -9.37 10.63 -24.63
N ASP A 350 -8.67 11.16 -25.64
CA ASP A 350 -8.24 12.55 -25.64
C ASP A 350 -9.44 13.51 -25.48
N GLY A 351 -9.25 14.56 -24.69
CA GLY A 351 -10.31 15.51 -24.34
C GLY A 351 -11.38 15.02 -23.37
N ARG A 352 -11.47 13.72 -23.06
CA ARG A 352 -12.40 13.18 -22.03
C ARG A 352 -11.74 13.01 -20.67
N LEU A 353 -10.47 12.61 -20.65
CA LEU A 353 -9.72 12.49 -19.41
C LEU A 353 -9.40 13.86 -18.80
N SER A 354 -9.46 13.94 -17.48
CA SER A 354 -9.04 15.17 -16.79
C SER A 354 -7.54 15.45 -17.01
N ALA A 355 -7.17 16.73 -17.12
CA ALA A 355 -5.77 17.14 -17.25
C ALA A 355 -4.88 16.62 -16.10
N LEU A 356 -5.45 16.45 -14.90
CA LEU A 356 -4.79 15.82 -13.76
C LEU A 356 -4.46 14.35 -14.04
N SER A 357 -5.45 13.56 -14.48
CA SER A 357 -5.27 12.14 -14.79
C SER A 357 -4.23 11.94 -15.90
N VAL A 358 -4.25 12.78 -16.94
CA VAL A 358 -3.27 12.73 -18.03
C VAL A 358 -1.86 13.03 -17.50
N ARG A 359 -1.67 14.12 -16.73
CA ARG A 359 -0.37 14.47 -16.15
C ARG A 359 0.18 13.38 -15.23
N GLU A 360 -0.68 12.79 -14.42
CA GLU A 360 -0.30 11.68 -13.53
C GLU A 360 0.11 10.44 -14.30
N ALA A 361 -0.61 10.10 -15.38
CA ALA A 361 -0.29 8.98 -16.24
C ALA A 361 1.05 9.20 -16.96
N THR A 362 1.31 10.42 -17.46
CA THR A 362 2.45 10.71 -18.33
C THR A 362 3.78 10.96 -17.63
N LYS A 363 3.83 10.90 -16.28
CA LYS A 363 5.02 11.24 -15.46
C LYS A 363 6.31 10.48 -15.83
N HIS A 364 6.20 9.30 -16.44
CA HIS A 364 7.34 8.43 -16.75
C HIS A 364 7.39 7.96 -18.21
N PHE A 365 6.71 8.67 -19.11
CA PHE A 365 6.75 8.39 -20.55
C PHE A 365 8.01 8.91 -21.22
#